data_AF-A0A164J5Y6-F1
#
_entry.id   AF-A0A164J5Y6-F1
#
_cell.length_a   1.000
_cell.length_b   1.000
_cell.length_c   1.000
_cell.angle_alpha   90.00
_cell.angle_beta   90.00
_cell.angle_gamma   90.00
#
_symmetry.space_group_name_H-M   'P 1'
#
loop_
_entity.id
_entity.type
_entity.pdbx_description
1 polymer ?
#
loop_
_entity_poly.entity_id
_entity_poly.type
_entity_poly.pdbx_seq_one_letter_code
_entity_poly.pdbx_strand_id
1 'polypeptide(L)'
;AIPMKDRKHQLDQLIHLYNQWNSLKKISLSRRQKPSKLIETKINSFEKVLASLCDLSATDAYHQLRSSHRKHWKEDWNFHENQKTSRTFYISNKDQAFSQSEDRRIARVLHQEKIVEISRSPLTDTTITLKSSDSETSDSSSKEDEFQLPSPKKRKKPVTVDLQFSATKLISTSVQVADRCGISISNQLLLTSQIVNSGGGNISDFSLSKSSIWRKRSSVRAELAKTIKLEWLKENPKHLIVHWDTKIFQTSSNKK
;
A
#
# COMPACT_ATOMS: atom_id res chain seq x y z
N ALA A 1 8.80 -24.28 -8.94
CA ALA A 1 7.85 -23.53 -9.77
C ALA A 1 7.24 -24.50 -10.74
N ILE A 2 5.93 -24.67 -10.67
CA ILE A 2 5.19 -25.66 -11.46
C ILE A 2 5.29 -25.26 -12.94
N PRO A 3 5.72 -26.18 -13.82
CA PRO A 3 5.72 -25.95 -15.25
C PRO A 3 4.32 -25.68 -15.80
N MET A 4 4.21 -24.67 -16.65
CA MET A 4 2.95 -24.21 -17.21
C MET A 4 2.91 -24.51 -18.71
N LYS A 5 1.71 -24.70 -19.24
CA LYS A 5 1.49 -24.77 -20.70
C LYS A 5 1.94 -23.48 -21.36
N ASP A 6 2.37 -23.60 -22.61
CA ASP A 6 2.67 -22.45 -23.44
C ASP A 6 1.47 -21.53 -23.59
N ARG A 7 1.74 -20.21 -23.58
CA ARG A 7 0.72 -19.17 -23.69
C ARG A 7 -0.16 -19.34 -24.95
N LYS A 8 0.40 -19.83 -26.06
CA LYS A 8 -0.35 -20.11 -27.29
C LYS A 8 -1.44 -21.16 -27.04
N HIS A 9 -1.08 -22.28 -26.42
CA HIS A 9 -2.03 -23.34 -26.09
C HIS A 9 -3.13 -22.86 -25.11
N GLN A 10 -2.79 -21.98 -24.17
CA GLN A 10 -3.78 -21.37 -23.27
C GLN A 10 -4.79 -20.49 -24.03
N LEU A 11 -4.32 -19.70 -24.99
CA LEU A 11 -5.17 -18.86 -25.85
C LEU A 11 -6.06 -19.71 -26.77
N ASP A 12 -5.51 -20.76 -27.37
CA ASP A 12 -6.26 -21.66 -28.25
C ASP A 12 -7.39 -22.37 -27.49
N GLN A 13 -7.15 -22.76 -26.24
CA GLN A 13 -8.20 -23.33 -25.36
C GLN A 13 -9.33 -22.32 -25.12
N LEU A 14 -9.02 -21.05 -24.86
CA LEU A 14 -10.02 -20.00 -24.65
C LEU A 14 -10.82 -19.73 -25.94
N ILE A 15 -10.15 -19.67 -27.08
CA ILE A 15 -10.80 -19.50 -28.39
C ILE A 15 -11.73 -20.69 -28.68
N HIS A 16 -11.26 -21.91 -28.42
CA HIS A 16 -12.08 -23.12 -28.60
C HIS A 16 -13.32 -23.12 -27.71
N LEU A 17 -13.16 -22.79 -26.43
CA LEU A 17 -14.27 -22.66 -25.48
C LEU A 17 -15.27 -21.58 -25.93
N TYR A 18 -14.78 -20.42 -26.37
CA TYR A 18 -15.62 -19.34 -26.89
C TYR A 18 -16.43 -19.78 -28.11
N ASN A 19 -15.80 -20.50 -29.04
CA ASN A 19 -16.47 -21.02 -30.23
C ASN A 19 -17.54 -22.06 -29.88
N GLN A 20 -17.26 -22.96 -28.94
CA GLN A 20 -18.25 -23.92 -28.43
C GLN A 20 -19.42 -23.21 -27.75
N TRP A 21 -19.14 -22.22 -26.89
CA TRP A 21 -20.15 -21.41 -26.24
C TRP A 21 -21.01 -20.66 -27.25
N ASN A 22 -20.40 -20.06 -28.28
CA ASN A 22 -21.11 -19.34 -29.32
C ASN A 22 -22.01 -20.28 -30.14
N SER A 23 -21.55 -21.50 -30.42
CA SER A 23 -22.38 -22.53 -31.05
C SER A 23 -23.57 -22.92 -30.18
N LEU A 24 -23.38 -23.06 -28.86
CA LEU A 24 -24.47 -23.35 -27.93
C LEU A 24 -25.42 -22.16 -27.80
N LYS A 25 -24.89 -20.93 -27.81
CA LYS A 25 -25.64 -19.66 -27.73
C LYS A 25 -26.66 -19.51 -28.87
N LYS A 26 -26.34 -20.02 -30.07
CA LYS A 26 -27.24 -20.00 -31.23
C LYS A 26 -28.48 -20.90 -31.08
N ILE A 27 -28.44 -21.89 -30.19
CA ILE A 27 -29.57 -22.80 -29.95
C ILE A 27 -30.61 -22.09 -29.08
N SER A 28 -31.90 -22.15 -29.42
CA SER A 28 -32.96 -21.52 -28.62
C SER A 28 -33.04 -22.08 -27.19
N LEU A 29 -33.42 -21.24 -26.22
CA LEU A 29 -33.48 -21.60 -24.80
C LEU A 29 -34.40 -22.80 -24.52
N SER A 30 -35.56 -22.84 -25.16
CA SER A 30 -36.52 -23.95 -25.03
C SER A 30 -35.92 -25.31 -25.43
N ARG A 31 -35.04 -25.31 -26.44
CA ARG A 31 -34.38 -26.52 -26.95
C ARG A 31 -33.14 -26.92 -26.13
N ARG A 32 -32.62 -26.03 -25.29
CA ARG A 32 -31.58 -26.37 -24.30
C ARG A 32 -32.17 -26.94 -23.02
N GLN A 33 -33.36 -26.49 -22.62
CA GLN A 33 -34.07 -27.01 -21.45
C GLN A 33 -34.66 -28.41 -21.68
N LYS A 34 -35.03 -28.73 -22.93
CA LYS A 34 -35.39 -30.08 -23.37
C LYS A 34 -34.44 -30.55 -24.48
N PRO A 35 -33.19 -30.92 -24.14
CA PRO A 35 -32.18 -31.24 -25.14
C PRO A 35 -32.48 -32.58 -25.81
N SER A 36 -32.34 -32.61 -27.15
CA SER A 36 -32.14 -33.88 -27.86
C SER A 36 -30.77 -34.47 -27.50
N LYS A 37 -30.55 -35.78 -27.67
CA LYS A 37 -29.25 -36.46 -27.41
C LYS A 37 -28.04 -35.74 -28.01
N LEU A 38 -28.19 -35.14 -29.20
CA LEU A 38 -27.12 -34.39 -29.88
C LEU A 38 -26.77 -33.05 -29.21
N ILE A 39 -27.73 -32.42 -28.53
CA ILE A 39 -27.51 -31.15 -27.81
C ILE A 39 -26.93 -31.46 -26.44
N GLU A 40 -27.40 -32.51 -25.79
CA GLU A 40 -26.90 -32.99 -24.50
C GLU A 40 -25.41 -33.37 -24.58
N THR A 41 -25.00 -34.10 -25.62
CA THR A 41 -23.58 -34.41 -25.88
C THR A 41 -22.74 -33.14 -26.08
N LYS A 42 -23.26 -32.12 -26.77
CA LYS A 42 -22.56 -30.83 -26.91
C LYS A 42 -22.43 -30.09 -25.58
N ILE A 43 -23.48 -30.07 -24.76
CA ILE A 43 -23.45 -29.47 -23.41
C ILE A 43 -22.43 -30.20 -22.54
N ASN A 44 -22.48 -31.52 -22.48
CA ASN A 44 -21.54 -32.34 -21.70
C ASN A 44 -20.09 -32.15 -22.20
N SER A 45 -19.88 -32.00 -23.51
CA SER A 45 -18.55 -31.70 -24.06
C SER A 45 -18.04 -30.32 -23.61
N PHE A 46 -18.92 -29.31 -23.60
CA PHE A 46 -18.60 -27.97 -23.16
C PHE A 46 -18.30 -27.93 -21.65
N GLU A 47 -19.08 -28.63 -20.83
CA GLU A 47 -18.84 -28.74 -19.39
C GLU A 47 -17.49 -29.40 -19.08
N LYS A 48 -17.10 -30.44 -19.82
CA LYS A 48 -15.77 -31.07 -19.69
C LYS A 48 -14.63 -30.12 -20.05
N VAL A 49 -14.78 -29.34 -21.12
CA VAL A 49 -13.78 -28.32 -21.49
C VAL A 49 -13.73 -27.22 -20.42
N LEU A 50 -14.88 -26.81 -19.90
CA LEU A 50 -14.97 -25.79 -18.84
C LEU A 50 -14.33 -26.27 -17.53
N ALA A 51 -14.53 -27.53 -17.15
CA ALA A 51 -13.90 -28.13 -15.97
C ALA A 51 -12.37 -28.22 -16.08
N SER A 52 -11.84 -28.33 -17.30
CA SER A 52 -10.40 -28.40 -17.57
C SER A 52 -9.76 -27.06 -17.93
N LEU A 53 -10.53 -25.97 -18.02
CA LEU A 53 -10.08 -24.66 -18.50
C LEU A 53 -8.96 -24.06 -17.62
N CYS A 54 -9.05 -24.26 -16.31
CA CYS A 54 -8.09 -23.74 -15.35
C CYS A 54 -6.90 -24.69 -15.10
N ASP A 55 -6.83 -25.84 -15.79
CA ASP A 55 -5.64 -26.70 -15.73
C ASP A 55 -4.57 -26.18 -16.70
N LEU A 56 -3.83 -25.19 -16.21
CA LEU A 56 -2.76 -24.51 -16.94
C LEU A 56 -1.40 -25.22 -16.80
N SER A 57 -1.33 -26.33 -16.06
CA SER A 57 -0.09 -27.07 -15.85
C SER A 57 0.35 -27.81 -17.10
N ALA A 58 1.67 -27.90 -17.33
CA ALA A 58 2.20 -28.66 -18.45
C ALA A 58 1.78 -30.15 -18.36
N THR A 59 1.55 -30.79 -19.50
CA THR A 59 1.17 -32.21 -19.58
C THR A 59 2.22 -33.14 -18.96
N ASP A 60 3.50 -32.76 -19.07
CA ASP A 60 4.66 -33.46 -18.54
C ASP A 60 5.23 -32.79 -17.27
N ALA A 61 4.43 -31.98 -16.56
CA ALA A 61 4.86 -31.22 -15.39
C ALA A 61 5.58 -32.07 -14.33
N TYR A 62 5.14 -33.32 -14.13
CA TYR A 62 5.80 -34.27 -13.22
C TYR A 62 7.24 -34.56 -13.62
N HIS A 63 7.47 -34.90 -14.89
CA HIS A 63 8.78 -35.24 -15.41
C HIS A 63 9.69 -34.01 -15.40
N GLN A 64 9.16 -32.83 -15.76
CA GLN A 64 9.91 -31.58 -15.70
C GLN A 64 10.30 -31.20 -14.26
N LEU A 65 9.40 -31.35 -13.29
CA LEU A 65 9.70 -31.12 -11.87
C LEU A 65 10.75 -32.10 -11.35
N ARG A 66 10.61 -33.38 -11.68
CA ARG A 66 11.57 -34.43 -11.29
C ARG A 66 12.97 -34.17 -11.87
N SER A 67 13.03 -33.81 -13.15
CA SER A 67 14.28 -33.50 -13.87
C SER A 67 14.90 -32.16 -13.48
N SER A 68 14.15 -31.27 -12.80
CA SER A 68 14.68 -29.97 -12.36
C SER A 68 15.67 -30.05 -11.20
N HIS A 69 15.79 -31.22 -10.55
CA HIS A 69 16.65 -31.48 -9.38
C HIS A 69 16.48 -30.48 -8.21
N ARG A 70 15.37 -29.72 -8.16
CA ARG A 70 15.09 -28.76 -7.08
C ARG A 70 14.82 -29.48 -5.77
N LYS A 71 15.43 -29.02 -4.67
CA LYS A 71 15.27 -29.64 -3.33
C LYS A 71 13.80 -29.91 -2.92
N HIS A 72 12.88 -29.02 -3.28
CA HIS A 72 11.46 -29.07 -2.90
C HIS A 72 10.52 -29.50 -4.05
N TRP A 73 11.01 -30.16 -5.10
CA TRP A 73 10.16 -30.53 -6.25
C TRP A 73 8.97 -31.44 -5.88
N LYS A 74 9.13 -32.27 -4.83
CA LYS A 74 8.07 -33.15 -4.32
C LYS A 74 6.95 -32.36 -3.63
N GLU A 75 7.30 -31.29 -2.92
CA GLU A 75 6.32 -30.38 -2.30
C GLU A 75 5.53 -29.64 -3.38
N ASP A 76 6.23 -29.14 -4.42
CA ASP A 76 5.61 -28.51 -5.59
C ASP A 76 4.64 -29.47 -6.31
N TRP A 77 4.99 -30.76 -6.44
CA TRP A 77 4.11 -31.77 -7.03
C TRP A 77 2.90 -32.09 -6.15
N ASN A 78 3.09 -32.31 -4.85
CA ASN A 78 1.98 -32.53 -3.92
C ASN A 78 1.03 -31.34 -3.89
N PHE A 79 1.56 -30.12 -3.98
CA PHE A 79 0.74 -28.91 -4.10
C PHE A 79 -0.07 -28.91 -5.40
N HIS A 80 0.51 -29.32 -6.52
CA HIS A 80 -0.19 -29.45 -7.80
C HIS A 80 -1.30 -30.51 -7.77
N GLU A 81 -1.05 -31.70 -7.23
CA GLU A 81 -2.09 -32.73 -7.07
C GLU A 81 -3.23 -32.26 -6.16
N ASN A 82 -2.89 -31.58 -5.05
CA ASN A 82 -3.88 -31.01 -4.14
C ASN A 82 -4.75 -29.90 -4.78
N GLN A 83 -4.33 -29.28 -5.88
CA GLN A 83 -5.15 -28.31 -6.62
C GLN A 83 -6.22 -28.98 -7.49
N LYS A 84 -6.03 -30.24 -7.88
CA LYS A 84 -6.97 -30.96 -8.76
C LYS A 84 -8.16 -31.55 -8.00
N THR A 85 -8.03 -31.71 -6.69
CA THR A 85 -9.06 -32.27 -5.82
C THR A 85 -9.77 -31.15 -5.04
N SER A 86 -10.98 -31.41 -4.53
CA SER A 86 -11.64 -30.52 -3.56
C SER A 86 -10.69 -30.27 -2.39
N ARG A 87 -10.19 -29.04 -2.26
CA ARG A 87 -9.23 -28.67 -1.21
C ARG A 87 -9.84 -28.92 0.16
N THR A 88 -9.43 -29.99 0.81
CA THR A 88 -9.51 -30.14 2.26
C THR A 88 -8.44 -29.23 2.86
N PHE A 89 -8.82 -28.00 3.20
CA PHE A 89 -7.95 -27.12 3.94
C PHE A 89 -7.79 -27.66 5.36
N TYR A 90 -6.60 -28.12 5.69
CA TYR A 90 -6.17 -28.27 7.07
C TYR A 90 -5.43 -26.99 7.42
N ILE A 91 -5.87 -26.31 8.48
CA ILE A 91 -5.05 -25.31 9.14
C ILE A 91 -3.92 -26.10 9.80
N SER A 92 -2.79 -26.18 9.10
CA SER A 92 -1.57 -26.73 9.67
C SER A 92 -1.16 -25.89 10.88
N ASN A 93 -0.34 -26.49 11.74
CA ASN A 93 0.29 -25.82 12.87
C ASN A 93 0.99 -24.53 12.42
N LYS A 94 1.17 -23.60 13.37
CA LYS A 94 1.86 -22.32 13.17
C LYS A 94 3.12 -22.52 12.31
N ASP A 95 3.20 -21.81 11.18
CA ASP A 95 4.34 -21.87 10.28
C ASP A 95 5.62 -21.47 11.04
N GLN A 96 6.39 -22.48 11.44
CA GLN A 96 7.57 -22.30 12.28
C GLN A 96 8.66 -21.55 11.53
N ALA A 97 8.78 -21.75 10.21
CA ALA A 97 9.78 -21.07 9.40
C ALA A 97 9.45 -19.57 9.29
N PHE A 98 8.18 -19.23 9.05
CA PHE A 98 7.72 -17.85 9.02
C PHE A 98 7.82 -17.19 10.40
N SER A 99 7.39 -17.87 11.46
CA SER A 99 7.51 -17.37 12.85
C SER A 99 8.97 -17.09 13.20
N GLN A 100 9.89 -18.02 12.93
CA GLN A 100 11.32 -17.82 13.20
C GLN A 100 11.92 -16.67 12.37
N SER A 101 11.51 -16.52 11.11
CA SER A 101 11.96 -15.42 10.26
C SER A 101 11.48 -14.07 10.80
N GLU A 102 10.23 -14.02 11.26
CA GLU A 102 9.63 -12.83 11.84
C GLU A 102 10.26 -12.49 13.21
N ASP A 103 10.48 -13.49 14.07
CA ASP A 103 11.17 -13.33 15.34
C ASP A 103 12.59 -12.79 15.14
N ARG A 104 13.32 -13.29 14.14
CA ARG A 104 14.65 -12.76 13.75
C ARG A 104 14.56 -11.33 13.21
N ARG A 105 13.47 -10.96 12.52
CA ARG A 105 13.25 -9.60 12.02
C ARG A 105 12.99 -8.65 13.19
N ILE A 106 12.12 -9.03 14.12
CA ILE A 106 11.81 -8.28 15.35
C ILE A 106 13.07 -8.10 16.19
N ALA A 107 13.85 -9.17 16.42
CA ALA A 107 15.10 -9.10 17.18
C ALA A 107 16.12 -8.13 16.55
N ARG A 108 16.24 -8.11 15.22
CA ARG A 108 17.10 -7.14 14.52
C ARG A 108 16.65 -5.70 14.72
N VAL A 109 15.34 -5.45 14.64
CA VAL A 109 14.76 -4.11 14.86
C VAL A 109 15.02 -3.67 16.31
N LEU A 110 14.71 -4.51 17.29
CA LEU A 110 14.93 -4.21 18.72
C LEU A 110 16.41 -3.98 19.04
N HIS A 111 17.31 -4.77 18.48
CA HIS A 111 18.75 -4.58 18.66
C HIS A 111 19.21 -3.24 18.07
N GLN A 112 18.68 -2.87 16.91
CA GLN A 112 19.01 -1.59 16.27
C GLN A 112 18.41 -0.41 17.02
N GLU A 113 17.21 -0.54 17.58
CA GLU A 113 16.61 0.46 18.47
C GLU A 113 17.44 0.64 19.75
N LYS A 114 17.90 -0.46 20.37
CA LYS A 114 18.75 -0.42 21.56
C LYS A 114 20.09 0.27 21.29
N ILE A 115 20.72 0.05 20.13
CA ILE A 115 21.93 0.77 19.72
C ILE A 115 21.66 2.28 19.53
N VAL A 116 20.52 2.63 18.94
CA VAL A 116 20.12 4.03 18.74
C VAL A 116 19.79 4.73 20.07
N GLU A 117 19.23 4.01 21.05
CA GLU A 117 18.99 4.55 22.39
C GLU A 117 20.29 4.76 23.17
N ILE A 118 21.25 3.83 23.09
CA ILE A 118 22.55 3.95 23.75
C ILE A 118 23.40 5.10 23.17
N SER A 119 23.18 5.48 21.91
CA SER A 119 23.92 6.55 21.22
C SER A 119 23.26 7.93 21.28
N ARG A 120 22.13 8.09 21.97
CA ARG A 120 21.49 9.39 22.19
C ARG A 120 22.09 10.10 23.41
N SER A 121 22.99 11.04 23.17
CA SER A 121 23.18 12.17 24.09
C SER A 121 21.92 13.05 24.11
N PRO A 122 21.64 13.79 25.20
CA PRO A 122 20.50 14.71 25.24
C PRO A 122 20.78 15.89 24.30
N LEU A 123 20.20 15.85 23.10
CA LEU A 123 20.23 16.96 22.16
C LEU A 123 19.18 17.99 22.58
N THR A 124 19.63 19.23 22.75
CA THR A 124 18.77 20.39 22.97
C THR A 124 17.95 20.67 21.71
N ASP A 125 16.63 20.82 21.87
CA ASP A 125 15.72 21.20 20.80
C ASP A 125 16.12 22.59 20.25
N THR A 126 16.75 22.63 19.08
CA THR A 126 17.03 23.87 18.35
C THR A 126 15.72 24.44 17.81
N THR A 127 15.42 25.67 18.20
CA THR A 127 14.17 26.37 17.86
C THR A 127 14.38 27.22 16.61
N ILE A 128 13.56 27.03 15.58
CA ILE A 128 13.63 27.76 14.31
C ILE A 128 12.78 29.02 14.42
N THR A 129 13.29 30.18 13.97
CA THR A 129 12.54 31.45 13.94
C THR A 129 12.26 31.84 12.48
N LEU A 130 10.99 31.76 12.05
CA LEU A 130 10.58 32.25 10.73
C LEU A 130 10.26 33.75 10.79
N LYS A 131 10.95 34.56 9.98
CA LYS A 131 10.65 35.99 9.80
C LYS A 131 9.83 36.19 8.52
N SER A 132 8.61 36.71 8.65
CA SER A 132 7.81 37.13 7.49
C SER A 132 8.15 38.57 7.11
N SER A 133 8.54 38.80 5.85
CA SER A 133 8.71 40.16 5.30
C SER A 133 7.99 40.25 3.96
N ASP A 134 6.87 40.95 3.92
CA ASP A 134 6.20 41.31 2.67
C ASP A 134 6.97 42.45 2.00
N SER A 135 7.62 42.14 0.87
CA SER A 135 8.26 43.13 0.01
C SER A 135 7.44 43.31 -1.26
N GLU A 136 6.50 44.26 -1.22
CA GLU A 136 5.81 44.78 -2.40
C GLU A 136 6.84 45.46 -3.33
N THR A 137 7.13 44.83 -4.47
CA THR A 137 8.01 45.36 -5.50
C THR A 137 7.36 46.57 -6.15
N SER A 138 8.04 47.71 -6.20
CA SER A 138 7.64 48.82 -7.09
C SER A 138 8.79 49.17 -8.02
N ASP A 139 8.44 49.22 -9.29
CA ASP A 139 9.28 49.30 -10.48
C ASP A 139 10.12 50.58 -10.56
N SER A 140 11.23 50.44 -11.29
CA SER A 140 12.13 51.51 -11.70
C SER A 140 11.56 52.31 -12.90
N SER A 141 11.60 53.64 -12.86
CA SER A 141 11.99 54.45 -14.04
C SER A 141 12.25 55.92 -13.67
N SER A 142 13.10 56.53 -14.49
CA SER A 142 13.85 57.77 -14.32
C SER A 142 13.05 59.07 -14.54
N LYS A 143 13.47 60.16 -13.87
CA LYS A 143 13.67 61.56 -14.37
C LYS A 143 12.46 62.24 -15.10
N GLU A 144 11.94 63.45 -14.82
CA GLU A 144 12.42 64.74 -14.25
C GLU A 144 11.19 65.58 -13.77
N ASP A 145 11.47 66.77 -13.27
CA ASP A 145 10.58 67.90 -12.92
C ASP A 145 9.94 68.01 -11.52
N GLU A 146 10.16 69.22 -11.01
CA GLU A 146 9.94 69.75 -9.67
C GLU A 146 8.45 69.86 -9.33
N PHE A 147 7.91 68.84 -8.66
CA PHE A 147 6.65 68.92 -7.95
C PHE A 147 6.80 68.29 -6.57
N GLN A 148 6.78 69.09 -5.50
CA GLN A 148 6.80 68.59 -4.13
C GLN A 148 5.46 67.93 -3.78
N LEU A 149 5.37 66.63 -4.05
CA LEU A 149 4.26 65.78 -3.58
C LEU A 149 4.28 65.68 -2.05
N PRO A 150 3.11 65.55 -1.40
CA PRO A 150 3.03 65.41 0.05
C PRO A 150 3.85 64.21 0.49
N SER A 151 4.74 64.40 1.47
CA SER A 151 5.62 63.33 1.97
C SER A 151 4.83 62.04 2.21
N PRO A 152 5.26 60.88 1.68
CA PRO A 152 4.52 59.66 1.83
C PRO A 152 4.39 59.34 3.32
N LYS A 153 3.15 59.25 3.81
CA LYS A 153 2.85 58.84 5.19
C LYS A 153 3.70 57.61 5.50
N LYS A 154 4.56 57.69 6.53
CA LYS A 154 5.44 56.59 6.95
C LYS A 154 4.60 55.30 7.00
N ARG A 155 4.85 54.37 6.09
CA ARG A 155 4.19 53.07 6.07
C ARG A 155 4.42 52.44 7.45
N LYS A 156 3.36 51.99 8.13
CA LYS A 156 3.50 51.25 9.37
C LYS A 156 4.43 50.07 9.07
N LYS A 157 5.52 49.93 9.83
CA LYS A 157 6.42 48.78 9.67
C LYS A 157 5.55 47.51 9.75
N PRO A 158 5.73 46.53 8.84
CA PRO A 158 4.98 45.30 8.94
C PRO A 158 5.22 44.71 10.34
N VAL A 159 4.13 44.32 11.00
CA VAL A 159 4.20 43.67 12.30
C VAL A 159 4.78 42.28 12.05
N THR A 160 6.09 42.14 12.20
CA THR A 160 6.76 40.84 12.09
C THR A 160 6.43 40.03 13.34
N VAL A 161 5.81 38.86 13.15
CA VAL A 161 5.57 37.89 14.22
C VAL A 161 6.59 36.77 14.06
N ASP A 162 7.40 36.58 15.09
CA ASP A 162 8.38 35.49 15.13
C ASP A 162 7.68 34.18 15.54
N LEU A 163 7.67 33.19 14.64
CA LEU A 163 7.14 31.86 14.91
C LEU A 163 8.27 30.90 15.29
N GLN A 164 8.18 30.34 16.49
CA GLN A 164 9.15 29.41 17.06
C GLN A 164 8.63 27.97 17.06
N PHE A 165 9.28 27.07 16.32
CA PHE A 165 8.95 25.64 16.34
C PHE A 165 10.18 24.75 16.12
N SER A 166 10.11 23.52 16.64
CA SER A 166 11.10 22.46 16.38
C SER A 166 10.74 21.71 15.09
N ALA A 167 11.76 21.32 14.31
CA ALA A 167 11.57 20.57 13.07
C ALA A 167 10.85 19.23 13.31
N THR A 168 11.06 18.60 14.47
CA THR A 168 10.41 17.33 14.84
C THR A 168 8.90 17.51 15.06
N LYS A 169 8.51 18.64 15.67
CA LYS A 169 7.11 19.05 15.87
C LYS A 169 6.43 19.40 14.55
N LEU A 170 7.15 20.02 13.62
CA LEU A 170 6.65 20.28 12.27
C LEU A 170 6.37 18.99 11.51
N ILE A 171 7.25 17.98 11.61
CA ILE A 171 7.01 16.68 11.00
C ILE A 171 5.76 16.02 11.59
N SER A 172 5.63 15.99 12.92
CA SER A 172 4.49 15.31 13.57
C SER A 172 3.15 15.96 13.23
N THR A 173 3.10 17.29 13.18
CA THR A 173 1.88 18.04 12.86
C THR A 173 1.53 17.93 11.38
N SER A 174 2.52 17.88 10.50
CA SER A 174 2.30 17.76 9.04
C SER A 174 1.94 16.34 8.58
N VAL A 175 2.06 15.29 9.41
CA VAL A 175 1.76 13.88 9.00
C VAL A 175 0.37 13.73 8.40
N GLN A 176 -0.66 14.25 9.08
CA GLN A 176 -2.05 14.08 8.62
C GLN A 176 -2.29 14.77 7.28
N VAL A 177 -1.74 15.98 7.09
CA VAL A 177 -1.84 16.72 5.83
C VAL A 177 -1.05 16.01 4.74
N ALA A 178 0.17 15.57 5.04
CA ALA A 178 1.01 14.82 4.11
C ALA A 178 0.34 13.51 3.66
N ASP A 179 -0.35 12.81 4.55
CA ASP A 179 -1.10 11.60 4.22
C ASP A 179 -2.29 11.90 3.31
N ARG A 180 -3.09 12.94 3.62
CA ARG A 180 -4.24 13.35 2.80
C ARG A 180 -3.83 13.84 1.42
N CYS A 181 -2.72 14.58 1.33
CA CYS A 181 -2.21 15.12 0.07
C CYS A 181 -1.35 14.11 -0.72
N GLY A 182 -1.22 12.85 -0.26
CA GLY A 182 -0.42 11.83 -0.94
C GLY A 182 1.09 12.14 -0.99
N ILE A 183 1.60 12.95 -0.07
CA ILE A 183 3.00 13.37 -0.04
C ILE A 183 3.88 12.19 0.41
N SER A 184 4.83 11.83 -0.44
CA SER A 184 5.83 10.79 -0.15
C SER A 184 6.71 11.19 1.03
N ILE A 185 7.34 10.21 1.70
CA ILE A 185 8.26 10.47 2.82
C ILE A 185 9.44 11.35 2.37
N SER A 186 9.94 11.11 1.16
CA SER A 186 11.04 11.89 0.58
C SER A 186 10.61 13.34 0.31
N ASN A 187 9.40 13.55 -0.19
CA ASN A 187 8.90 14.91 -0.48
C ASN A 187 8.63 15.68 0.81
N GLN A 188 8.12 15.01 1.84
CA GLN A 188 7.94 15.61 3.16
C GLN A 188 9.29 16.01 3.77
N LEU A 189 10.32 15.16 3.66
CA LEU A 189 11.69 15.50 4.08
C LEU A 189 12.17 16.76 3.39
N LEU A 190 12.07 16.80 2.06
CA LEU A 190 12.50 17.94 1.27
C LEU A 190 11.78 19.22 1.71
N LEU A 191 10.46 19.17 1.84
CA LEU A 191 9.66 20.31 2.30
C LEU A 191 10.11 20.78 3.69
N THR A 192 10.26 19.87 4.65
CA THR A 192 10.71 20.22 6.00
C THR A 192 12.11 20.83 6.01
N SER A 193 13.03 20.31 5.18
CA SER A 193 14.39 20.84 5.07
C SER A 193 14.41 22.24 4.46
N GLN A 194 13.57 22.51 3.45
CA GLN A 194 13.46 23.84 2.86
C GLN A 194 12.86 24.85 3.82
N ILE A 195 11.88 24.44 4.64
CA ILE A 195 11.30 25.30 5.69
C ILE A 195 12.37 25.65 6.74
N VAL A 196 13.17 24.66 7.17
CA VAL A 196 14.27 24.88 8.13
C VAL A 196 15.31 25.85 7.54
N ASN A 197 15.74 25.61 6.30
CA ASN A 197 16.72 26.45 5.61
C ASN A 197 16.22 27.88 5.42
N SER A 198 14.96 28.04 4.99
CA SER A 198 14.31 29.35 4.81
C SER A 198 14.13 30.08 6.14
N GLY A 199 13.97 29.35 7.25
CA GLY A 199 13.93 29.89 8.60
C GLY A 199 15.29 30.22 9.21
N GLY A 200 16.36 30.21 8.41
CA GLY A 200 17.71 30.49 8.89
C GLY A 200 18.28 29.40 9.80
N GLY A 201 17.63 28.24 9.89
CA GLY A 201 18.12 27.08 10.62
C GLY A 201 19.06 26.26 9.74
N ASN A 202 20.15 25.75 10.31
CA ASN A 202 21.04 24.86 9.60
C ASN A 202 20.50 23.42 9.66
N ILE A 203 20.43 22.74 8.51
CA ILE A 203 19.97 21.33 8.43
C ILE A 203 20.84 20.40 9.29
N SER A 204 22.15 20.68 9.43
CA SER A 204 23.06 19.84 10.23
C SER A 204 22.67 19.74 11.70
N ASP A 205 21.94 20.74 12.18
CA ASP A 205 21.59 20.87 13.59
C ASP A 205 20.33 20.07 13.92
N PHE A 206 19.67 19.49 12.91
CA PHE A 206 18.46 18.69 13.07
C PHE A 206 18.70 17.23 12.64
N SER A 207 18.16 16.28 13.41
CA SER A 207 18.14 14.86 13.05
C SER A 207 17.05 14.55 12.01
N LEU A 208 17.13 15.20 10.85
CA LEU A 208 16.21 15.03 9.73
C LEU A 208 16.73 13.98 8.76
N SER A 209 16.09 12.80 8.76
CA SER A 209 16.37 11.74 7.78
C SER A 209 15.07 11.12 7.28
N LYS A 210 15.13 10.41 6.15
CA LYS A 210 13.98 9.62 5.65
C LYS A 210 13.47 8.65 6.71
N SER A 211 14.40 8.00 7.43
CA SER A 211 14.09 7.06 8.51
C SER A 211 13.41 7.75 9.69
N SER A 212 13.89 8.93 10.10
CA SER A 212 13.29 9.72 11.19
C SER A 212 11.83 10.08 10.87
N ILE A 213 11.56 10.55 9.65
CA ILE A 213 10.21 10.91 9.21
C ILE A 213 9.32 9.68 9.09
N TRP A 214 9.84 8.57 8.54
CA TRP A 214 9.10 7.33 8.47
C TRP A 214 8.67 6.85 9.85
N ARG A 215 9.59 6.81 10.82
CA ARG A 215 9.28 6.43 12.22
C ARG A 215 8.22 7.34 12.81
N LYS A 216 8.35 8.66 12.63
CA LYS A 216 7.39 9.61 13.19
C LYS A 216 6.01 9.49 12.55
N ARG A 217 5.92 9.30 11.22
CA ARG A 217 4.66 9.02 10.51
C ARG A 217 4.02 7.73 11.02
N SER A 218 4.80 6.67 11.18
CA SER A 218 4.30 5.38 11.69
C SER A 218 3.74 5.51 13.12
N SER A 219 4.44 6.24 14.01
CA SER A 219 3.95 6.51 15.38
C SER A 219 2.63 7.26 15.37
N VAL A 220 2.55 8.38 14.64
CA VAL A 220 1.34 9.21 14.55
C VAL A 220 0.17 8.45 13.94
N ARG A 221 0.41 7.64 12.90
CA ARG A 221 -0.62 6.77 12.31
C ARG A 221 -1.10 5.70 13.28
N ALA A 222 -0.20 5.09 14.05
CA ALA A 222 -0.55 4.09 15.05
C ALA A 222 -1.39 4.69 16.19
N GLU A 223 -1.04 5.88 16.67
CA GLU A 223 -1.83 6.64 17.64
C GLU A 223 -3.21 6.98 17.09
N LEU A 224 -3.28 7.51 15.87
CA LEU A 224 -4.54 7.85 15.21
C LEU A 224 -5.43 6.63 14.98
N ALA A 225 -4.86 5.50 14.55
CA ALA A 225 -5.61 4.25 14.39
C ALA A 225 -6.19 3.76 15.73
N LYS A 226 -5.46 3.91 16.84
CA LYS A 226 -5.97 3.59 18.18
C LYS A 226 -7.12 4.51 18.55
N THR A 227 -7.01 5.81 18.31
CA THR A 227 -8.07 6.79 18.59
C THR A 227 -9.34 6.46 17.81
N ILE A 228 -9.25 6.24 16.49
CA ILE A 228 -10.40 5.86 15.66
C ILE A 228 -11.01 4.54 16.17
N LYS A 229 -10.19 3.58 16.58
CA LYS A 229 -10.69 2.32 17.13
C LYS A 229 -11.49 2.53 18.42
N LEU A 230 -11.03 3.39 19.31
CA LEU A 230 -11.73 3.71 20.56
C LEU A 230 -13.03 4.48 20.30
N GLU A 231 -13.01 5.47 19.40
CA GLU A 231 -14.20 6.22 18.99
C GLU A 231 -15.24 5.29 18.36
N TRP A 232 -14.79 4.39 17.48
CA TRP A 232 -15.68 3.44 16.84
C TRP A 232 -16.31 2.47 17.86
N LEU A 233 -15.52 1.89 18.77
CA LEU A 233 -16.07 1.04 19.83
C LEU A 233 -17.08 1.74 20.73
N LYS A 234 -17.00 3.07 20.88
CA LYS A 234 -17.95 3.86 21.67
C LYS A 234 -19.30 4.03 20.96
N GLU A 235 -19.30 4.30 19.65
CA GLU A 235 -20.53 4.55 18.89
C GLU A 235 -21.24 3.28 18.40
N ASN A 236 -20.51 2.15 18.33
CA ASN A 236 -20.92 0.82 17.85
C ASN A 236 -22.35 0.66 17.23
N PRO A 237 -22.64 1.05 15.97
CA PRO A 237 -23.72 0.48 15.17
C PRO A 237 -23.88 -1.02 15.27
N LYS A 238 -25.05 -1.42 15.79
CA LYS A 238 -25.47 -2.81 16.02
C LYS A 238 -25.38 -3.73 14.80
N HIS A 239 -25.36 -3.17 13.59
CA HIS A 239 -25.38 -3.92 12.33
C HIS A 239 -24.07 -3.83 11.54
N LEU A 240 -23.03 -3.17 12.07
CA LEU A 240 -21.80 -2.92 11.35
C LEU A 240 -20.62 -3.60 12.05
N ILE A 241 -19.93 -4.47 11.32
CA ILE A 241 -18.73 -5.16 11.79
C ILE A 241 -17.55 -4.57 11.02
N VAL A 242 -16.72 -3.74 11.67
CA VAL A 242 -15.45 -3.30 11.08
C VAL A 242 -14.36 -4.25 11.51
N HIS A 243 -13.69 -4.81 10.53
CA HIS A 243 -12.50 -5.62 10.72
C HIS A 243 -11.26 -4.73 10.61
N TRP A 244 -10.38 -4.81 11.61
CA TRP A 244 -9.19 -3.95 11.73
C TRP A 244 -7.92 -4.57 11.13
N ASP A 245 -8.04 -5.71 10.44
CA ASP A 245 -6.94 -6.38 9.75
C ASP A 245 -7.26 -6.55 8.26
N THR A 246 -6.23 -6.51 7.42
CA THR A 246 -6.25 -6.71 5.96
C THR A 246 -6.59 -8.14 5.51
N LYS A 247 -6.98 -9.03 6.43
CA LYS A 247 -7.36 -10.41 6.12
C LYS A 247 -8.87 -10.59 6.14
N ILE A 248 -9.43 -10.85 4.97
CA ILE A 248 -10.84 -11.18 4.75
C ILE A 248 -11.17 -12.50 5.47
N PHE A 249 -12.29 -12.53 6.19
CA PHE A 249 -13.06 -13.75 6.44
C PHE A 249 -14.37 -13.67 5.67
N GLN A 250 -14.64 -14.70 4.87
CA GLN A 250 -15.93 -14.86 4.19
C GLN A 250 -16.97 -15.34 5.21
N THR A 251 -18.01 -14.51 5.38
CA THR A 251 -19.40 -14.92 5.61
C THR A 251 -19.66 -15.86 6.81
N SER A 252 -20.15 -15.30 7.90
CA SER A 252 -20.93 -16.07 8.88
C SER A 252 -22.22 -16.55 8.20
N SER A 253 -22.19 -17.75 7.64
CA SER A 253 -23.41 -18.55 7.51
C SER A 253 -23.86 -18.86 8.94
N ASN A 254 -24.71 -18.01 9.50
CA ASN A 254 -25.62 -18.38 10.58
C ASN A 254 -26.50 -19.52 10.06
N LYS A 255 -26.03 -20.75 10.23
CA LYS A 255 -26.91 -21.92 10.28
C LYS A 255 -27.25 -22.14 11.74
N LYS A 256 -28.56 -22.21 11.96
CA LYS A 256 -29.24 -22.51 13.23
C LYS A 256 -28.65 -23.69 13.96
#